data_AF-A0A3S3SUU3-F1
#
_entry.id   AF-A0A3S3SUU3-F1
#
_cell.length_a   1.000
_cell.length_b   1.000
_cell.length_c   1.000
_cell.angle_alpha   90.00
_cell.angle_beta   90.00
_cell.angle_gamma   90.00
#
_symmetry.space_group_name_H-M   'P 1'
#
loop_
_entity.id
_entity.type
_entity.pdbx_description
1 polymer ?
#
loop_
_entity_poly.entity_id
_entity_poly.type
_entity_poly.pdbx_seq_one_letter_code
_entity_poly.pdbx_strand_id
1 'polypeptide(L)'
;MINRIESAFQEIIKWKKRFDELFSFSQEVRNGRDFKLAELGMYNRLLDRKYPSLSRDEKLMKKMVRGHRRQLVKQLYPNPLVRMVRRLFDRSVSVGRRISQLLQGDVQKEENSQLLQQIDRLGFTGLGEQLGGKLAEGQRSFTIQQLVSKNETEMLKYSLNIAPDDRGRLCVESFELARQSGTKLEHFKFTADDGINSSQAAELAGGRSVYVGSNNWQMIDFNDRDAQGNYVVRKINVPDFDMEKELDNLRPISGSAKHLIEAIQQGKRVEVEIEVRGNPTKFQLEAQPLKRTLQLYRDGRKYNAKLDEVPANGAQGKPLKISHKQGRNEVKVGR
;
A
#
# COMPACT_ATOMS: atom_id res chain seq x y z
N MET A 1 17.44 2.06 59.04
CA MET A 1 17.50 2.06 57.55
C MET A 1 16.11 1.81 57.02
N ILE A 2 15.56 2.72 56.20
CA ILE A 2 14.19 2.58 55.66
C ILE A 2 14.25 1.64 54.46
N ASN A 3 13.46 0.56 54.49
CA ASN A 3 13.36 -0.40 53.40
C ASN A 3 12.70 0.27 52.17
N ARG A 4 13.46 0.41 51.09
CA ARG A 4 13.07 1.19 49.91
C ARG A 4 11.96 0.52 49.09
N ILE A 5 11.86 -0.80 49.19
CA ILE A 5 10.80 -1.58 48.53
C ILE A 5 9.52 -1.53 49.35
N GLU A 6 9.65 -1.53 50.67
CA GLU A 6 8.51 -1.41 51.59
C GLU A 6 7.85 -0.04 51.47
N SER A 7 8.60 1.06 51.43
CA SER A 7 8.02 2.40 51.23
C SER A 7 7.26 2.52 49.90
N ALA A 8 7.85 2.02 48.81
CA ALA A 8 7.20 1.99 47.51
C ALA A 8 5.96 1.07 47.48
N PHE A 9 5.97 -0.02 48.24
CA PHE A 9 4.82 -0.91 48.38
C PHE A 9 3.71 -0.24 49.21
N GLN A 10 4.06 0.50 50.26
CA GLN A 10 3.12 1.29 51.06
C GLN A 10 2.45 2.39 50.24
N GLU A 11 3.14 3.00 49.28
CA GLU A 11 2.52 3.94 48.33
C GLU A 11 1.44 3.27 47.46
N ILE A 12 1.68 2.04 47.01
CA ILE A 12 0.69 1.25 46.27
C ILE A 12 -0.53 0.94 47.16
N ILE A 13 -0.30 0.58 48.43
CA ILE A 13 -1.39 0.35 49.39
C ILE A 13 -2.19 1.63 49.65
N LYS A 14 -1.52 2.77 49.86
CA LYS A 14 -2.18 4.07 50.04
C LYS A 14 -2.97 4.51 48.82
N TRP A 15 -2.48 4.21 47.61
CA TRP A 15 -3.23 4.44 46.38
C TRP A 15 -4.48 3.54 46.31
N LYS A 16 -4.37 2.25 46.62
CA LYS A 16 -5.52 1.33 46.67
C LYS A 16 -6.59 1.80 47.65
N LYS A 17 -6.20 2.19 48.87
CA LYS A 17 -7.13 2.68 49.89
C LYS A 17 -7.88 3.94 49.43
N ARG A 18 -7.16 4.91 48.85
CA ARG A 18 -7.78 6.12 48.28
C ARG A 18 -8.71 5.80 47.12
N PHE A 19 -8.35 4.83 46.27
CA PHE A 19 -9.20 4.40 45.17
C PHE A 19 -10.48 3.72 45.69
N ASP A 20 -10.35 2.86 46.71
CA ASP A 20 -11.47 2.20 47.36
C ASP A 20 -12.41 3.21 48.05
N GLU A 21 -11.89 4.27 48.64
CA GLU A 21 -12.67 5.35 49.25
C GLU A 21 -13.43 6.17 48.18
N LEU A 22 -12.74 6.56 47.09
CA LEU A 22 -13.29 7.38 46.00
C LEU A 22 -14.31 6.66 45.13
N PHE A 23 -14.22 5.33 45.01
CA PHE A 23 -15.09 4.52 44.16
C PHE A 23 -15.90 3.49 44.98
N SER A 24 -16.15 3.79 46.25
CA SER A 24 -16.86 2.93 47.21
C SER A 24 -18.28 2.54 46.76
N PHE A 25 -18.91 3.35 45.91
CA PHE A 25 -20.26 3.14 45.37
C PHE A 25 -20.29 2.26 44.10
N SER A 26 -19.16 1.95 43.47
CA SER A 26 -19.11 1.23 42.19
C SER A 26 -18.26 -0.05 42.28
N GLN A 27 -18.90 -1.17 42.64
CA GLN A 27 -18.26 -2.49 42.72
C GLN A 27 -17.70 -2.97 41.37
N GLU A 28 -18.29 -2.52 40.27
CA GLU A 28 -17.89 -2.83 38.89
C GLU A 28 -16.54 -2.22 38.52
N VAL A 29 -16.27 -0.99 38.96
CA VAL A 29 -14.99 -0.29 38.75
C VAL A 29 -13.90 -0.91 39.61
N ARG A 30 -14.24 -1.32 40.84
CA ARG A 30 -13.31 -1.95 41.79
C ARG A 30 -12.80 -3.31 41.31
N ASN A 31 -13.67 -4.10 40.67
CA ASN A 31 -13.32 -5.40 40.12
C ASN A 31 -12.99 -5.39 38.62
N GLY A 32 -13.12 -4.21 38.00
CA GLY A 32 -12.91 -3.96 36.58
C GLY A 32 -11.51 -4.32 36.11
N ARG A 33 -11.43 -4.70 34.84
CA ARG A 33 -10.17 -5.05 34.17
C ARG A 33 -9.15 -3.90 34.24
N ASP A 34 -9.63 -2.66 34.16
CA ASP A 34 -8.79 -1.47 34.11
C ASP A 34 -8.11 -1.17 35.44
N PHE A 35 -8.83 -1.37 36.56
CA PHE A 35 -8.25 -1.25 37.89
C PHE A 35 -7.10 -2.26 38.08
N LYS A 36 -7.35 -3.52 37.72
CA LYS A 36 -6.35 -4.60 37.79
C LYS A 36 -5.15 -4.33 36.86
N LEU A 37 -5.35 -3.69 35.70
CA LEU A 37 -4.28 -3.28 34.80
C LEU A 37 -3.44 -2.14 35.38
N ALA A 38 -4.07 -1.13 35.97
CA ALA A 38 -3.40 -0.01 36.63
C ALA A 38 -2.55 -0.50 37.80
N GLU A 39 -3.12 -1.39 38.63
CA GLU A 39 -2.45 -2.05 39.74
C GLU A 39 -1.21 -2.85 39.26
N LEU A 40 -1.36 -3.63 38.19
CA LEU A 40 -0.26 -4.38 37.59
C LEU A 40 0.86 -3.46 37.08
N GLY A 41 0.50 -2.30 36.52
CA GLY A 41 1.44 -1.27 36.10
C GLY A 41 2.30 -0.74 37.26
N MET A 42 1.69 -0.49 38.42
CA MET A 42 2.43 -0.03 39.62
C MET A 42 3.40 -1.09 40.14
N TYR A 43 3.00 -2.36 40.15
CA TYR A 43 3.89 -3.45 40.53
C TYR A 43 5.06 -3.64 39.57
N ASN A 44 4.84 -3.45 38.27
CA ASN A 44 5.92 -3.49 37.28
C ASN A 44 6.94 -2.36 37.53
N ARG A 45 6.47 -1.13 37.74
CA ARG A 45 7.36 0.02 38.06
C ARG A 45 8.20 -0.23 39.31
N LEU A 46 7.62 -0.82 40.35
CA LEU A 46 8.34 -1.15 41.59
C LEU A 46 9.43 -2.21 41.34
N LEU A 47 9.15 -3.21 40.51
CA LEU A 47 10.08 -4.31 40.22
C LEU A 47 11.20 -3.94 39.24
N ASP A 48 10.93 -3.01 38.32
CA ASP A 48 11.85 -2.52 37.29
C ASP A 48 12.84 -1.47 37.81
N ARG A 49 12.55 -0.85 38.97
CA ARG A 49 13.46 0.10 39.61
C ARG A 49 14.81 -0.59 39.90
N LYS A 50 15.90 0.02 39.44
CA LYS A 50 17.26 -0.49 39.67
C LYS A 50 17.64 -0.26 41.14
N TYR A 51 17.89 -1.35 41.87
CA TYR A 51 18.41 -1.33 43.23
C TYR A 51 19.83 -1.91 43.20
N PRO A 52 20.88 -1.09 43.37
CA PRO A 52 22.27 -1.51 43.20
C PRO A 52 22.71 -2.57 44.24
N SER A 53 22.11 -2.55 45.43
CA SER A 53 22.25 -3.60 46.44
C SER A 53 20.93 -3.76 47.19
N LEU A 54 20.54 -5.01 47.46
CA LEU A 54 19.29 -5.36 48.15
C LEU A 54 19.60 -6.06 49.48
N SER A 55 19.07 -5.51 50.56
CA SER A 55 19.02 -6.17 51.88
C SER A 55 18.27 -7.52 51.81
N ARG A 56 18.48 -8.42 52.78
CA ARG A 56 17.77 -9.70 52.90
C ARG A 56 16.25 -9.50 52.92
N ASP A 57 15.78 -8.47 53.62
CA ASP A 57 14.36 -8.12 53.74
C ASP A 57 13.82 -7.48 52.45
N GLU A 58 14.62 -6.66 51.78
CA GLU A 58 14.30 -6.10 50.46
C GLU A 58 14.17 -7.21 49.40
N LYS A 59 15.03 -8.24 49.45
CA LYS A 59 14.93 -9.42 48.58
C LYS A 59 13.65 -10.21 48.85
N LEU A 60 13.30 -10.39 50.12
CA LEU A 60 12.07 -11.08 50.52
C LEU A 60 10.83 -10.33 50.00
N MET A 61 10.77 -9.01 50.23
CA MET A 61 9.67 -8.17 49.76
C MET A 61 9.57 -8.15 48.23
N LYS A 62 10.70 -8.06 47.52
CA LYS A 62 10.73 -8.17 46.05
C LYS A 62 10.15 -9.50 45.57
N LYS A 63 10.41 -10.60 46.29
CA LYS A 63 9.86 -11.93 45.99
C LYS A 63 8.33 -11.96 46.23
N MET A 64 7.86 -11.37 47.33
CA MET A 64 6.43 -11.27 47.63
C MET A 64 5.68 -10.45 46.58
N VAL A 65 6.21 -9.29 46.18
CA VAL A 65 5.63 -8.44 45.13
C VAL A 65 5.56 -9.17 43.78
N ARG A 66 6.59 -9.95 43.43
CA ARG A 66 6.56 -10.82 42.24
C ARG A 66 5.46 -11.89 42.33
N GLY A 67 5.22 -12.45 43.52
CA GLY A 67 4.16 -13.41 43.77
C GLY A 67 2.77 -12.81 43.51
N HIS A 68 2.51 -11.64 44.09
CA HIS A 68 1.25 -10.93 43.93
C HIS A 68 1.00 -10.50 42.48
N ARG A 69 2.04 -9.97 41.81
CA ARG A 69 2.02 -9.68 40.37
C ARG A 69 1.59 -10.90 39.53
N ARG A 70 2.11 -12.10 39.86
CA ARG A 70 1.76 -13.32 39.12
C ARG A 70 0.30 -13.72 39.32
N GLN A 71 -0.25 -13.53 40.52
CA GLN A 71 -1.67 -13.78 40.79
C GLN A 71 -2.56 -12.81 40.01
N LEU A 72 -2.24 -11.52 40.01
CA LEU A 72 -2.95 -10.50 39.21
C LEU A 72 -2.90 -10.80 37.72
N VAL A 73 -1.75 -11.23 37.19
CA VAL A 73 -1.63 -11.65 35.78
C VAL A 73 -2.49 -12.87 35.48
N LYS A 74 -2.60 -13.84 36.39
CA LYS A 74 -3.47 -15.01 36.21
C LYS A 74 -4.95 -14.61 36.18
N GLN A 75 -5.36 -13.65 36.99
CA GLN A 75 -6.73 -13.13 37.02
C GLN A 75 -7.08 -12.31 35.78
N LEU A 76 -6.13 -11.52 35.27
CA LEU A 76 -6.31 -10.72 34.05
C LEU A 76 -6.23 -11.54 32.76
N TYR A 77 -5.44 -12.62 32.76
CA TYR A 77 -5.20 -13.47 31.58
C TYR A 77 -5.31 -14.94 31.97
N PRO A 78 -6.53 -15.50 31.96
CA PRO A 78 -6.74 -16.90 32.29
C PRO A 78 -6.05 -17.83 31.27
N ASN A 79 -5.95 -17.42 30.00
CA ASN A 79 -5.37 -18.21 28.92
C ASN A 79 -3.82 -18.36 29.05
N PRO A 80 -3.28 -19.59 29.12
CA PRO A 80 -1.85 -19.86 29.25
C PRO A 80 -0.97 -19.37 28.08
N LEU A 81 -1.49 -19.34 26.85
CA LEU A 81 -0.71 -18.93 25.66
C LEU A 81 -0.41 -17.42 25.68
N VAL A 82 -1.41 -16.60 26.01
CA VAL A 82 -1.25 -15.15 26.19
C VAL A 82 -0.24 -14.83 27.29
N ARG A 83 -0.20 -15.66 28.36
CA ARG A 83 0.79 -15.54 29.44
C ARG A 83 2.22 -15.88 28.98
N MET A 84 2.39 -16.77 28.00
CA MET A 84 3.69 -17.16 27.47
C MET A 84 4.27 -16.08 26.58
N VAL A 85 3.46 -15.54 25.66
CA VAL A 85 3.82 -14.40 24.79
C VAL A 85 4.24 -13.20 25.63
N ARG A 86 3.48 -12.87 26.69
CA ARG A 86 3.82 -11.77 27.59
C ARG A 86 5.13 -11.98 28.36
N ARG A 87 5.47 -13.21 28.76
CA ARG A 87 6.75 -13.51 29.44
C ARG A 87 7.96 -13.26 28.53
N LEU A 88 7.80 -13.44 27.22
CA LEU A 88 8.83 -13.11 26.24
C LEU A 88 9.01 -11.59 26.12
N PHE A 89 7.91 -10.82 26.15
CA PHE A 89 7.96 -9.35 26.15
C PHE A 89 8.46 -8.73 27.47
N ASP A 90 8.10 -9.30 28.64
CA ASP A 90 8.52 -8.82 29.96
C ASP A 90 10.05 -8.95 30.21
N ARG A 91 10.75 -9.87 29.51
CA ARG A 91 12.21 -10.01 29.59
C ARG A 91 12.96 -8.89 28.87
N SER A 92 12.30 -8.22 27.92
CA SER A 92 12.81 -7.08 27.16
C SER A 92 12.33 -5.77 27.81
N VAL A 93 12.83 -5.49 29.01
CA VAL A 93 12.38 -4.37 29.87
C VAL A 93 12.62 -3.01 29.22
N SER A 94 11.56 -2.35 28.72
CA SER A 94 11.43 -0.88 28.56
C SER A 94 9.99 -0.42 28.22
N VAL A 95 8.95 -1.18 28.60
CA VAL A 95 7.57 -0.92 28.15
C VAL A 95 6.74 -0.07 29.14
N GLY A 96 7.30 0.31 30.29
CA GLY A 96 6.62 1.16 31.28
C GLY A 96 6.19 2.55 30.78
N ARG A 97 6.79 3.06 29.70
CA ARG A 97 6.38 4.29 28.99
C ARG A 97 5.24 4.07 27.99
N ARG A 98 4.90 2.82 27.65
CA ARG A 98 3.87 2.49 26.64
C ARG A 98 2.47 2.28 27.22
N ILE A 99 2.28 2.29 28.54
CA ILE A 99 0.96 2.05 29.14
C ILE A 99 0.02 3.26 28.97
N SER A 100 0.55 4.49 28.92
CA SER A 100 -0.20 5.67 28.48
C SER A 100 -0.50 5.65 26.96
N GLN A 101 0.28 4.90 26.17
CA GLN A 101 0.02 4.65 24.75
C GLN A 101 -0.94 3.47 24.50
N LEU A 102 -1.20 2.61 25.50
CA LEU A 102 -2.17 1.51 25.36
C LEU A 102 -3.62 2.01 25.38
N LEU A 103 -3.88 3.20 25.93
CA LEU A 103 -5.18 3.88 25.80
C LEU A 103 -5.33 4.59 24.43
N GLN A 104 -4.22 4.85 23.73
CA GLN A 104 -4.20 5.32 22.32
C GLN A 104 -4.04 4.17 21.31
N GLY A 105 -3.82 2.94 21.80
CA GLY A 105 -3.38 1.80 20.99
C GLY A 105 -4.48 1.19 20.12
N ASP A 106 -5.75 1.37 20.47
CA ASP A 106 -6.85 0.88 19.65
C ASP A 106 -7.11 1.81 18.45
N VAL A 107 -7.05 3.13 18.65
CA VAL A 107 -7.12 4.13 17.56
C VAL A 107 -5.90 4.03 16.63
N GLN A 108 -4.68 3.93 17.19
CA GLN A 108 -3.47 3.82 16.37
C GLN A 108 -3.38 2.50 15.59
N LYS A 109 -3.91 1.40 16.14
CA LYS A 109 -3.99 0.12 15.40
C LYS A 109 -4.97 0.20 14.25
N GLU A 110 -6.11 0.87 14.48
CA GLU A 110 -7.12 1.07 13.45
C GLU A 110 -6.59 1.98 12.33
N GLU A 111 -5.94 3.09 12.67
CA GLU A 111 -5.25 3.97 11.71
C GLU A 111 -4.16 3.24 10.92
N ASN A 112 -3.31 2.44 11.60
CA ASN A 112 -2.28 1.67 10.94
C ASN A 112 -2.87 0.60 10.01
N SER A 113 -4.00 0.00 10.39
CA SER A 113 -4.71 -0.97 9.53
C SER A 113 -5.31 -0.31 8.30
N GLN A 114 -5.83 0.92 8.42
CA GLN A 114 -6.33 1.69 7.29
C GLN A 114 -5.21 2.09 6.33
N LEU A 115 -4.06 2.53 6.84
CA LEU A 115 -2.88 2.83 6.04
C LEU A 115 -2.39 1.59 5.28
N LEU A 116 -2.32 0.43 5.94
CA LEU A 116 -1.96 -0.83 5.29
C LEU A 116 -2.97 -1.20 4.19
N GLN A 117 -4.26 -1.06 4.43
CA GLN A 117 -5.28 -1.28 3.41
C GLN A 117 -5.15 -0.33 2.22
N GLN A 118 -4.79 0.94 2.43
CA GLN A 118 -4.53 1.89 1.34
C GLN A 118 -3.32 1.46 0.50
N ILE A 119 -2.22 1.10 1.16
CA ILE A 119 -0.99 0.63 0.50
C ILE A 119 -1.26 -0.65 -0.31
N ASP A 120 -2.00 -1.61 0.26
CA ASP A 120 -2.41 -2.83 -0.41
C ASP A 120 -3.33 -2.54 -1.62
N ARG A 121 -4.29 -1.62 -1.50
CA ARG A 121 -5.16 -1.19 -2.61
C ARG A 121 -4.39 -0.53 -3.74
N LEU A 122 -3.33 0.21 -3.41
CA LEU A 122 -2.39 0.76 -4.39
C LEU A 122 -1.48 -0.31 -5.00
N GLY A 123 -1.62 -1.58 -4.62
CA GLY A 123 -0.88 -2.69 -5.20
C GLY A 123 0.54 -2.83 -4.67
N PHE A 124 0.83 -2.26 -3.49
CA PHE A 124 2.12 -2.38 -2.83
C PHE A 124 2.01 -3.42 -1.71
N THR A 125 2.54 -4.61 -1.93
CA THR A 125 2.51 -5.69 -0.92
C THR A 125 3.87 -5.86 -0.25
N GLY A 126 3.89 -6.29 1.01
CA GLY A 126 5.13 -6.66 1.70
C GLY A 126 5.90 -5.49 2.32
N LEU A 127 5.34 -4.28 2.34
CA LEU A 127 5.95 -3.10 2.97
C LEU A 127 5.70 -3.00 4.48
N GLY A 128 4.99 -3.99 5.07
CA GLY A 128 4.54 -3.94 6.47
C GLY A 128 5.68 -3.83 7.50
N GLU A 129 6.82 -4.49 7.28
CA GLU A 129 7.96 -4.40 8.20
C GLU A 129 8.64 -3.02 8.16
N GLN A 130 8.82 -2.47 6.95
CA GLN A 130 9.40 -1.13 6.76
C GLN A 130 8.49 -0.05 7.34
N LEU A 131 7.17 -0.18 7.11
CA LEU A 131 6.16 0.68 7.70
C LEU A 131 6.17 0.59 9.22
N GLY A 132 6.18 -0.64 9.77
CA GLY A 132 6.23 -0.87 11.21
C GLY A 132 7.46 -0.26 11.87
N GLY A 133 8.63 -0.32 11.22
CA GLY A 133 9.85 0.34 11.67
C GLY A 133 9.71 1.87 11.70
N LYS A 134 9.23 2.47 10.62
CA LYS A 134 9.05 3.94 10.49
C LYS A 134 8.00 4.50 11.45
N LEU A 135 6.91 3.76 11.66
CA LEU A 135 5.89 4.10 12.65
C LEU A 135 6.41 3.95 14.09
N ALA A 136 7.25 2.95 14.37
CA ALA A 136 7.87 2.77 15.68
C ALA A 136 8.88 3.89 16.03
N GLU A 137 9.50 4.49 15.01
CA GLU A 137 10.36 5.68 15.13
C GLU A 137 9.57 6.96 15.44
N GLY A 138 8.23 6.92 15.34
CA GLY A 138 7.36 8.08 15.59
C GLY A 138 7.35 9.11 14.46
N GLN A 139 7.83 8.74 13.26
CA GLN A 139 7.82 9.61 12.09
C GLN A 139 6.39 9.79 11.59
N ARG A 140 5.97 11.05 11.38
CA ARG A 140 4.64 11.40 10.85
C ARG A 140 4.62 11.62 9.34
N SER A 141 5.76 11.88 8.72
CA SER A 141 5.91 11.96 7.27
C SER A 141 7.19 11.24 6.87
N PHE A 142 7.09 10.32 5.91
CA PHE A 142 8.22 9.52 5.45
C PHE A 142 7.95 8.93 4.08
N THR A 143 9.03 8.53 3.40
CA THR A 143 8.97 7.88 2.10
C THR A 143 9.43 6.43 2.21
N ILE A 144 8.65 5.51 1.62
CA ILE A 144 9.02 4.10 1.47
C ILE A 144 9.37 3.84 0.02
N GLN A 145 10.47 3.12 -0.23
CA GLN A 145 10.91 2.79 -1.58
C GLN A 145 10.76 1.30 -1.86
N GLN A 146 10.26 0.97 -3.04
CA GLN A 146 10.18 -0.40 -3.54
C GLN A 146 10.79 -0.48 -4.93
N LEU A 147 11.69 -1.45 -5.13
CA LEU A 147 12.31 -1.71 -6.42
C LEU A 147 11.69 -2.98 -7.02
N VAL A 148 11.27 -2.89 -8.28
CA VAL A 148 10.68 -4.01 -9.04
C VAL A 148 11.42 -4.11 -10.37
N SER A 149 11.99 -5.28 -10.65
CA SER A 149 12.53 -5.58 -11.98
C SER A 149 11.41 -6.07 -12.89
N LYS A 150 11.19 -5.40 -14.02
CA LYS A 150 10.17 -5.81 -15.00
C LYS A 150 10.73 -6.84 -15.99
N ASN A 151 11.99 -6.66 -16.39
CA ASN A 151 12.78 -7.57 -17.20
C ASN A 151 14.27 -7.28 -16.95
N GLU A 152 15.17 -7.98 -17.64
CA GLU A 152 16.64 -7.81 -17.46
C GLU A 152 17.17 -6.39 -17.74
N THR A 153 16.41 -5.56 -18.46
CA THR A 153 16.84 -4.24 -18.94
C THR A 153 16.01 -3.08 -18.40
N GLU A 154 14.95 -3.37 -17.65
CA GLU A 154 13.98 -2.38 -17.17
C GLU A 154 13.71 -2.55 -15.67
N MET A 155 14.05 -1.50 -14.91
CA MET A 155 13.80 -1.41 -13.48
C MET A 155 12.80 -0.29 -13.18
N LEU A 156 11.91 -0.58 -12.23
CA LEU A 156 10.91 0.35 -11.73
C LEU A 156 11.20 0.61 -10.25
N LYS A 157 11.46 1.87 -9.91
CA LYS A 157 11.62 2.32 -8.53
C LYS A 157 10.40 3.13 -8.13
N TYR A 158 9.61 2.59 -7.21
CA TYR A 158 8.48 3.27 -6.59
C TYR A 158 8.93 3.96 -5.32
N SER A 159 8.45 5.18 -5.10
CA SER A 159 8.65 5.94 -3.86
C SER A 159 7.28 6.40 -3.36
N LEU A 160 6.78 5.78 -2.30
CA LEU A 160 5.49 6.10 -1.68
C LEU A 160 5.71 7.19 -0.64
N ASN A 161 4.99 8.31 -0.76
CA ASN A 161 5.01 9.41 0.17
C ASN A 161 3.84 9.28 1.15
N ILE A 162 4.15 9.08 2.42
CA ILE A 162 3.17 8.94 3.50
C ILE A 162 3.25 10.19 4.37
N ALA A 163 2.10 10.81 4.61
CA ALA A 163 1.96 12.04 5.36
C ALA A 163 0.60 12.04 6.10
N PRO A 164 0.42 12.87 7.15
CA PRO A 164 -0.88 13.01 7.79
C PRO A 164 -1.84 13.80 6.91
N ASP A 165 -3.11 13.36 6.84
CA ASP A 165 -4.21 14.11 6.24
C ASP A 165 -4.59 15.34 7.09
N ASP A 166 -5.56 16.12 6.62
CA ASP A 166 -6.09 17.30 7.33
C ASP A 166 -6.65 16.98 8.73
N ARG A 167 -6.92 15.70 9.02
CA ARG A 167 -7.40 15.20 10.32
C ARG A 167 -6.27 14.61 11.17
N GLY A 168 -5.03 14.70 10.71
CA GLY A 168 -3.84 14.18 11.39
C GLY A 168 -3.61 12.68 11.24
N ARG A 169 -4.39 11.98 10.39
CA ARG A 169 -4.29 10.53 10.18
C ARG A 169 -3.32 10.23 9.05
N LEU A 170 -2.44 9.25 9.25
CA LEU A 170 -1.47 8.88 8.22
C LEU A 170 -2.17 8.27 7.01
N CYS A 171 -1.90 8.82 5.83
CA CYS A 171 -2.37 8.31 4.55
C CYS A 171 -1.24 8.35 3.51
N VAL A 172 -1.44 7.62 2.42
CA VAL A 172 -0.58 7.77 1.24
C VAL A 172 -1.02 9.04 0.52
N GLU A 173 -0.14 10.03 0.41
CA GLU A 173 -0.42 11.30 -0.28
C GLU A 173 -0.22 11.14 -1.79
N SER A 174 0.94 10.59 -2.15
CA SER A 174 1.34 10.35 -3.53
C SER A 174 2.32 9.20 -3.61
N PHE A 175 2.55 8.69 -4.80
CA PHE A 175 3.71 7.86 -5.09
C PHE A 175 4.35 8.29 -6.40
N GLU A 176 5.67 8.19 -6.42
CA GLU A 176 6.49 8.47 -7.59
C GLU A 176 7.00 7.16 -8.19
N LEU A 177 7.08 7.12 -9.52
CA LEU A 177 7.66 6.02 -10.27
C LEU A 177 8.84 6.58 -11.07
N ALA A 178 10.02 6.03 -10.83
CA ALA A 178 11.17 6.19 -11.70
C ALA A 178 11.35 4.91 -12.53
N ARG A 179 11.25 5.04 -13.86
CA ARG A 179 11.47 3.96 -14.82
C ARG A 179 12.84 4.12 -15.43
N GLN A 180 13.70 3.13 -15.23
CA GLN A 180 15.01 3.05 -15.87
C GLN A 180 14.98 1.98 -16.95
N SER A 181 15.22 2.37 -18.20
CA SER A 181 15.34 1.46 -19.35
C SER A 181 16.63 1.78 -20.10
N GLY A 182 17.63 0.90 -19.97
CA GLY A 182 18.99 1.19 -20.44
C GLY A 182 19.55 2.47 -19.79
N THR A 183 19.88 3.47 -20.62
CA THR A 183 20.39 4.79 -20.17
C THR A 183 19.29 5.82 -19.92
N LYS A 184 18.04 5.53 -20.27
CA LYS A 184 16.92 6.46 -20.12
C LYS A 184 16.31 6.34 -18.72
N LEU A 185 16.24 7.47 -18.01
CA LEU A 185 15.54 7.59 -16.73
C LEU A 185 14.33 8.50 -16.92
N GLU A 186 13.16 8.01 -16.56
CA GLU A 186 11.89 8.71 -16.68
C GLU A 186 11.19 8.77 -15.32
N HIS A 187 10.63 9.94 -14.99
CA HIS A 187 9.95 10.18 -13.72
C HIS A 187 8.47 10.46 -13.96
N PHE A 188 7.65 9.85 -13.10
CA PHE A 188 6.20 9.97 -13.11
C PHE A 188 5.73 10.16 -11.67
N LYS A 189 4.72 11.00 -11.47
CA LYS A 189 4.12 11.23 -10.16
C LYS A 189 2.62 10.94 -10.24
N PHE A 190 2.12 10.22 -9.26
CA PHE A 190 0.72 9.84 -9.11
C PHE A 190 0.24 10.20 -7.71
N THR A 191 -0.96 10.73 -7.61
CA THR A 191 -1.61 11.07 -6.35
C THR A 191 -2.60 9.98 -5.95
N ALA A 192 -2.97 9.90 -4.68
CA ALA A 192 -4.00 8.95 -4.24
C ALA A 192 -5.36 9.17 -4.95
N ASP A 193 -5.65 10.41 -5.34
CA ASP A 193 -6.88 10.80 -6.04
C ASP A 193 -6.91 10.40 -7.51
N ASP A 194 -5.77 10.00 -8.09
CA ASP A 194 -5.72 9.58 -9.49
C ASP A 194 -6.37 8.22 -9.72
N GLY A 195 -6.62 7.44 -8.65
CA GLY A 195 -7.21 6.10 -8.71
C GLY A 195 -6.30 5.06 -9.38
N ILE A 196 -5.02 5.38 -9.53
CA ILE A 196 -4.01 4.54 -10.19
C ILE A 196 -3.26 3.70 -9.16
N ASN A 197 -3.24 2.38 -9.36
CA ASN A 197 -2.38 1.48 -8.59
C ASN A 197 -0.98 1.31 -9.23
N SER A 198 -0.06 0.68 -8.51
CA SER A 198 1.33 0.45 -8.93
C SER A 198 1.43 -0.28 -10.27
N SER A 199 0.59 -1.30 -10.51
CA SER A 199 0.55 -2.03 -11.78
C SER A 199 0.11 -1.12 -12.93
N GLN A 200 -0.96 -0.35 -12.75
CA GLN A 200 -1.45 0.59 -13.77
C GLN A 200 -0.43 1.71 -14.04
N ALA A 201 0.25 2.20 -13.01
CA ALA A 201 1.34 3.16 -13.17
C ALA A 201 2.48 2.62 -14.05
N ALA A 202 2.85 1.34 -13.90
CA ALA A 202 3.82 0.69 -14.78
C ALA A 202 3.32 0.58 -16.23
N GLU A 203 2.02 0.37 -16.44
CA GLU A 203 1.41 0.32 -17.76
C GLU A 203 1.39 1.72 -18.42
N LEU A 204 1.00 2.75 -17.67
CA LEU A 204 1.04 4.17 -18.05
C LEU A 204 2.45 4.63 -18.42
N ALA A 205 3.45 4.34 -17.59
CA ALA A 205 4.85 4.64 -17.87
C ALA A 205 5.36 3.89 -19.12
N GLY A 206 4.74 2.75 -19.44
CA GLY A 206 4.91 2.01 -20.69
C GLY A 206 4.26 2.64 -21.92
N GLY A 207 3.55 3.75 -21.76
CA GLY A 207 2.81 4.47 -22.78
C GLY A 207 1.47 3.86 -23.15
N ARG A 208 0.92 2.98 -22.30
CA ARG A 208 -0.41 2.39 -22.48
C ARG A 208 -1.46 3.23 -21.76
N SER A 209 -2.72 3.08 -22.16
CA SER A 209 -3.85 3.73 -21.51
C SER A 209 -4.47 2.82 -20.45
N VAL A 210 -4.94 3.39 -19.35
CA VAL A 210 -5.61 2.66 -18.26
C VAL A 210 -6.99 3.24 -18.00
N TYR A 211 -7.93 2.40 -17.61
CA TYR A 211 -9.28 2.78 -17.25
C TYR A 211 -9.41 2.91 -15.73
N VAL A 212 -10.01 4.01 -15.26
CA VAL A 212 -10.10 4.36 -13.83
C VAL A 212 -11.56 4.46 -13.36
N GLY A 213 -12.51 3.96 -14.15
CA GLY A 213 -13.94 4.01 -13.85
C GLY A 213 -14.65 5.22 -14.46
N SER A 214 -15.99 5.19 -14.45
CA SER A 214 -16.87 6.27 -14.93
C SER A 214 -16.51 6.83 -16.33
N ASN A 215 -16.20 5.96 -17.29
CA ASN A 215 -15.77 6.33 -18.65
C ASN A 215 -14.51 7.20 -18.73
N ASN A 216 -13.68 7.18 -17.68
CA ASN A 216 -12.45 7.95 -17.60
C ASN A 216 -11.23 7.06 -17.86
N TRP A 217 -10.59 7.30 -19.00
CA TRP A 217 -9.30 6.73 -19.34
C TRP A 217 -8.18 7.70 -18.94
N GLN A 218 -7.01 7.16 -18.65
CA GLN A 218 -5.81 7.95 -18.38
C GLN A 218 -4.66 7.48 -19.26
N MET A 219 -3.81 8.41 -19.68
CA MET A 219 -2.61 8.15 -20.47
C MET A 219 -1.53 9.19 -20.15
N ILE A 220 -0.27 8.82 -20.24
CA ILE A 220 0.85 9.77 -20.16
C ILE A 220 0.93 10.60 -21.44
N ASP A 221 1.13 11.90 -21.31
CA ASP A 221 1.66 12.72 -22.40
C ASP A 221 3.18 12.85 -22.28
N PHE A 222 3.91 12.15 -23.17
CA PHE A 222 5.37 12.20 -23.22
C PHE A 222 5.93 13.50 -23.82
N ASN A 223 5.08 14.39 -24.33
CA ASN A 223 5.48 15.70 -24.83
C ASN A 223 5.33 16.80 -23.78
N ASP A 224 4.80 16.48 -22.61
CA ASP A 224 4.43 17.43 -21.58
C ASP A 224 5.03 17.03 -20.23
N ARG A 225 5.60 18.00 -19.53
CA ARG A 225 6.23 17.79 -18.22
C ARG A 225 5.80 18.87 -17.25
N ASP A 226 5.58 18.48 -16.00
CA ASP A 226 5.31 19.43 -14.92
C ASP A 226 6.58 20.23 -14.54
N ALA A 227 6.41 21.18 -13.62
CA ALA A 227 7.51 22.03 -13.14
C ALA A 227 8.63 21.23 -12.42
N GLN A 228 8.35 20.01 -12.00
CA GLN A 228 9.26 19.09 -11.34
C GLN A 228 9.92 18.11 -12.34
N GLY A 229 9.58 18.21 -13.62
CA GLY A 229 10.12 17.39 -14.70
C GLY A 229 9.47 16.02 -14.86
N ASN A 230 8.37 15.73 -14.15
CA ASN A 230 7.60 14.50 -14.31
C ASN A 230 6.71 14.59 -15.55
N TYR A 231 6.49 13.48 -16.23
CA TYR A 231 5.50 13.44 -17.32
C TYR A 231 4.07 13.58 -16.78
N VAL A 232 3.26 14.35 -17.51
CA VAL A 232 1.88 14.65 -17.10
C VAL A 232 0.94 13.50 -17.47
N VAL A 233 0.11 13.08 -16.51
CA VAL A 233 -1.01 12.14 -16.75
C VAL A 233 -2.21 12.93 -17.26
N ARG A 234 -2.73 12.56 -18.44
CA ARG A 234 -3.94 13.17 -19.03
C ARG A 234 -5.15 12.28 -18.86
N LYS A 235 -6.26 12.88 -18.45
CA LYS A 235 -7.59 12.27 -18.41
C LYS A 235 -8.23 12.35 -19.80
N ILE A 236 -8.78 11.24 -20.27
CA ILE A 236 -9.38 11.04 -21.58
C ILE A 236 -10.81 10.59 -21.36
N ASN A 237 -11.75 11.46 -21.72
CA ASN A 237 -13.18 11.13 -21.68
C ASN A 237 -13.64 10.69 -23.07
N VAL A 238 -13.96 9.40 -23.21
CA VAL A 238 -14.44 8.79 -24.47
C VAL A 238 -15.69 7.95 -24.19
N PRO A 239 -16.85 8.59 -23.96
CA PRO A 239 -18.07 7.90 -23.54
C PRO A 239 -18.64 6.97 -24.61
N ASP A 240 -18.18 7.14 -25.86
CA ASP A 240 -18.57 6.37 -27.03
C ASP A 240 -17.61 5.21 -27.36
N PHE A 241 -16.55 5.02 -26.57
CA PHE A 241 -15.66 3.88 -26.73
C PHE A 241 -16.21 2.63 -26.05
N ASP A 242 -16.84 1.78 -26.86
CA ASP A 242 -17.41 0.49 -26.42
C ASP A 242 -16.43 -0.66 -26.70
N MET A 243 -15.78 -1.15 -25.65
CA MET A 243 -14.84 -2.27 -25.76
C MET A 243 -15.51 -3.60 -26.05
N GLU A 244 -16.75 -3.82 -25.61
CA GLU A 244 -17.48 -5.07 -25.87
C GLU A 244 -17.75 -5.18 -27.36
N LYS A 245 -18.26 -4.09 -27.96
CA LYS A 245 -18.48 -3.99 -29.40
C LYS A 245 -17.19 -4.17 -30.20
N GLU A 246 -16.10 -3.51 -29.80
CA GLU A 246 -14.82 -3.65 -30.50
C GLU A 246 -14.25 -5.08 -30.40
N LEU A 247 -14.45 -5.75 -29.27
CA LEU A 247 -14.03 -7.13 -29.09
C LEU A 247 -14.90 -8.11 -29.91
N ASP A 248 -16.19 -7.85 -30.02
CA ASP A 248 -17.12 -8.62 -30.84
C ASP A 248 -16.78 -8.54 -32.33
N ASN A 249 -16.31 -7.37 -32.79
CA ASN A 249 -15.80 -7.19 -34.16
C ASN A 249 -14.57 -8.03 -34.48
N LEU A 250 -13.85 -8.53 -33.47
CA LEU A 250 -12.66 -9.36 -33.63
C LEU A 250 -12.94 -10.86 -33.53
N ARG A 251 -14.19 -11.26 -33.24
CA ARG A 251 -14.54 -12.68 -33.08
C ARG A 251 -14.42 -13.45 -34.41
N PRO A 252 -14.04 -14.74 -34.36
CA PRO A 252 -13.83 -15.55 -33.14
C PRO A 252 -12.46 -15.30 -32.49
N ILE A 253 -12.48 -15.12 -31.16
CA ILE A 253 -11.29 -14.97 -30.32
C ILE A 253 -11.28 -16.02 -29.21
N SER A 254 -10.09 -16.44 -28.76
CA SER A 254 -9.95 -17.28 -27.58
C SER A 254 -10.13 -16.50 -26.27
N GLY A 255 -10.69 -17.17 -25.26
CA GLY A 255 -10.81 -16.63 -23.90
C GLY A 255 -12.17 -15.99 -23.57
N SER A 256 -12.31 -15.59 -22.30
CA SER A 256 -13.52 -14.91 -21.79
C SER A 256 -13.45 -13.42 -22.07
N ALA A 257 -14.44 -12.88 -22.79
CA ALA A 257 -14.53 -11.45 -23.11
C ALA A 257 -14.39 -10.56 -21.86
N LYS A 258 -15.03 -10.96 -20.75
CA LYS A 258 -14.96 -10.23 -19.48
C LYS A 258 -13.53 -10.11 -18.96
N HIS A 259 -12.78 -11.22 -18.93
CA HIS A 259 -11.40 -11.21 -18.45
C HIS A 259 -10.45 -10.43 -19.37
N LEU A 260 -10.69 -10.49 -20.68
CA LEU A 260 -9.93 -9.69 -21.64
C LEU A 260 -10.17 -8.19 -21.40
N ILE A 261 -11.43 -7.79 -21.26
CA ILE A 261 -11.80 -6.39 -20.99
C ILE A 261 -11.19 -5.91 -19.67
N GLU A 262 -11.31 -6.69 -18.58
CA GLU A 262 -10.72 -6.35 -17.28
C GLU A 262 -9.20 -6.15 -17.38
N ALA A 263 -8.49 -7.03 -18.09
CA ALA A 263 -7.05 -6.93 -18.26
C ALA A 263 -6.65 -5.73 -19.15
N ILE A 264 -7.37 -5.47 -20.23
CA ILE A 264 -7.15 -4.33 -21.13
C ILE A 264 -7.45 -3.00 -20.42
N GLN A 265 -8.48 -2.95 -19.57
CA GLN A 265 -8.79 -1.80 -18.71
C GLN A 265 -7.68 -1.51 -17.71
N GLN A 266 -6.95 -2.53 -17.25
CA GLN A 266 -5.73 -2.34 -16.44
C GLN A 266 -4.53 -1.84 -17.25
N GLY A 267 -4.69 -1.60 -18.56
CA GLY A 267 -3.65 -1.16 -19.49
C GLY A 267 -2.73 -2.27 -19.98
N LYS A 268 -3.06 -3.54 -19.71
CA LYS A 268 -2.22 -4.68 -20.11
C LYS A 268 -2.36 -4.96 -21.60
N ARG A 269 -1.28 -5.49 -22.20
CA ARG A 269 -1.35 -6.21 -23.47
C ARG A 269 -1.70 -7.66 -23.20
N VAL A 270 -2.79 -8.12 -23.81
CA VAL A 270 -3.30 -9.48 -23.58
C VAL A 270 -3.10 -10.31 -24.83
N GLU A 271 -2.51 -11.51 -24.70
CA GLU A 271 -2.39 -12.44 -25.82
C GLU A 271 -3.75 -13.11 -26.10
N VAL A 272 -4.14 -13.10 -27.36
CA VAL A 272 -5.37 -13.69 -27.88
C VAL A 272 -5.07 -14.46 -29.16
N GLU A 273 -5.84 -15.52 -29.42
CA GLU A 273 -5.84 -16.19 -30.71
C GLU A 273 -7.07 -15.74 -31.49
N ILE A 274 -6.84 -15.28 -32.71
CA ILE A 274 -7.87 -14.79 -33.62
C ILE A 274 -7.79 -15.62 -34.90
N GLU A 275 -8.94 -16.05 -35.42
CA GLU A 275 -9.00 -16.77 -36.69
C GLU A 275 -8.81 -15.80 -37.86
N VAL A 276 -7.74 -16.01 -38.64
CA VAL A 276 -7.45 -15.24 -39.85
C VAL A 276 -7.44 -16.21 -41.02
N ARG A 277 -8.42 -16.06 -41.93
CA ARG A 277 -8.57 -16.93 -43.12
C ARG A 277 -8.55 -18.42 -42.77
N GLY A 278 -9.30 -18.83 -41.76
CA GLY A 278 -9.37 -20.23 -41.32
C GLY A 278 -8.23 -20.71 -40.41
N ASN A 279 -7.25 -19.85 -40.10
CA ASN A 279 -6.08 -20.23 -39.30
C ASN A 279 -6.01 -19.46 -37.98
N PRO A 280 -5.87 -20.15 -36.82
CA PRO A 280 -5.68 -19.49 -35.54
C PRO A 280 -4.33 -18.77 -35.52
N THR A 281 -4.36 -17.48 -35.24
CA THR A 281 -3.19 -16.61 -35.24
C THR A 281 -3.10 -15.86 -33.93
N LYS A 282 -1.93 -15.91 -33.29
CA LYS A 282 -1.67 -15.21 -32.03
C LYS A 282 -1.42 -13.72 -32.24
N PHE A 283 -2.11 -12.91 -31.46
CA PHE A 283 -1.95 -11.47 -31.38
C PHE A 283 -1.89 -11.01 -29.92
N GLN A 284 -1.35 -9.82 -29.72
CA GLN A 284 -1.52 -9.06 -28.49
C GLN A 284 -2.53 -7.94 -28.73
N LEU A 285 -3.43 -7.74 -27.77
CA LEU A 285 -4.50 -6.76 -27.82
C LEU A 285 -4.24 -5.64 -26.81
N GLU A 286 -4.45 -4.38 -27.20
CA GLU A 286 -4.29 -3.20 -26.36
C GLU A 286 -5.40 -2.18 -26.65
N ALA A 287 -5.92 -1.47 -25.64
CA ALA A 287 -6.86 -0.38 -25.86
C ALA A 287 -6.16 0.88 -26.40
N GLN A 288 -6.83 1.54 -27.35
CA GLN A 288 -6.45 2.86 -27.86
C GLN A 288 -7.65 3.82 -27.74
N PRO A 289 -7.93 4.35 -26.52
CA PRO A 289 -9.16 5.10 -26.24
C PRO A 289 -9.33 6.34 -27.11
N LEU A 290 -8.26 7.11 -27.37
CA LEU A 290 -8.30 8.28 -28.27
C LEU A 290 -8.77 7.93 -29.69
N LYS A 291 -8.51 6.70 -30.13
CA LYS A 291 -8.91 6.17 -31.43
C LYS A 291 -10.19 5.34 -31.37
N ARG A 292 -10.75 5.12 -30.17
CA ARG A 292 -11.96 4.31 -29.91
C ARG A 292 -11.88 2.91 -30.52
N THR A 293 -10.71 2.26 -30.38
CA THR A 293 -10.50 0.94 -30.97
C THR A 293 -9.55 0.09 -30.13
N LEU A 294 -9.54 -1.21 -30.43
CA LEU A 294 -8.56 -2.15 -29.92
C LEU A 294 -7.47 -2.37 -30.97
N GLN A 295 -6.22 -2.13 -30.58
CA GLN A 295 -5.06 -2.26 -31.46
C GLN A 295 -4.47 -3.65 -31.33
N LEU A 296 -4.30 -4.32 -32.48
CA LEU A 296 -3.63 -5.61 -32.57
C LEU A 296 -2.13 -5.41 -32.77
N TYR A 297 -1.35 -6.25 -32.10
CA TYR A 297 0.09 -6.34 -32.23
C TYR A 297 0.52 -7.78 -32.48
N ARG A 298 1.52 -7.97 -33.32
CA ARG A 298 2.21 -9.25 -33.48
C ARG A 298 3.66 -8.97 -33.90
N ASP A 299 4.62 -9.63 -33.25
CA ASP A 299 6.06 -9.45 -33.53
C ASP A 299 6.50 -7.98 -33.51
N GLY A 300 5.95 -7.19 -32.58
CA GLY A 300 6.22 -5.75 -32.43
C GLY A 300 5.54 -4.85 -33.48
N ARG A 301 4.78 -5.41 -34.42
CA ARG A 301 4.09 -4.68 -35.49
C ARG A 301 2.62 -4.46 -35.16
N LYS A 302 2.09 -3.31 -35.58
CA LYS A 302 0.68 -2.93 -35.45
C LYS A 302 -0.14 -3.46 -36.63
N TYR A 303 -1.31 -4.00 -36.35
CA TYR A 303 -2.28 -4.48 -37.34
C TYR A 303 -3.64 -3.83 -37.12
N ASN A 304 -4.35 -3.53 -38.20
CA ASN A 304 -5.71 -3.00 -38.11
C ASN A 304 -6.70 -4.14 -37.83
N ALA A 305 -7.84 -3.81 -37.24
CA ALA A 305 -8.92 -4.77 -36.97
C ALA A 305 -9.50 -5.42 -38.25
N LYS A 306 -9.31 -4.81 -39.43
CA LYS A 306 -9.55 -5.45 -40.72
C LYS A 306 -8.40 -6.41 -41.02
N LEU A 307 -8.54 -7.65 -40.55
CA LEU A 307 -7.56 -8.74 -40.59
C LEU A 307 -7.22 -9.23 -42.02
N ASP A 308 -7.83 -8.64 -43.04
CA ASP A 308 -7.71 -9.04 -44.45
C ASP A 308 -6.28 -8.98 -45.01
N GLU A 309 -5.40 -8.18 -44.39
CA GLU A 309 -4.01 -7.99 -44.82
C GLU A 309 -2.98 -8.73 -43.94
N VAL A 310 -3.42 -9.46 -42.91
CA VAL A 310 -2.49 -10.20 -42.04
C VAL A 310 -2.04 -11.49 -42.73
N PRO A 311 -0.73 -11.69 -42.95
CA PRO A 311 -0.24 -12.98 -43.41
C PRO A 311 -0.49 -14.07 -42.36
N ALA A 312 -0.97 -15.23 -42.83
CA ALA A 312 -1.03 -16.44 -42.01
C ALA A 312 0.39 -16.83 -41.52
N ASN A 313 0.45 -17.57 -40.41
CA ASN A 313 1.70 -18.00 -39.76
C ASN A 313 2.77 -18.44 -40.79
N GLY A 314 3.93 -17.78 -40.76
CA GLY A 314 5.09 -18.12 -41.61
C GLY A 314 5.39 -17.15 -42.75
N ALA A 315 4.52 -16.19 -43.07
CA ALA A 315 4.78 -15.19 -44.12
C ALA A 315 5.13 -13.80 -43.55
N GLN A 316 6.31 -13.28 -43.88
CA GLN A 316 6.74 -11.93 -43.49
C GLN A 316 5.84 -10.88 -44.17
N GLY A 317 5.01 -10.19 -43.39
CA GLY A 317 4.20 -9.07 -43.88
C GLY A 317 5.06 -7.90 -44.33
N LYS A 318 4.67 -7.26 -45.46
CA LYS A 318 5.32 -6.04 -45.95
C LYS A 318 5.01 -4.86 -45.03
N PRO A 319 5.98 -3.97 -44.75
CA PRO A 319 5.75 -2.80 -43.92
C PRO A 319 4.77 -1.82 -44.58
N LEU A 320 3.82 -1.30 -43.81
CA LEU A 320 3.00 -0.16 -44.21
C LEU A 320 3.90 1.06 -44.42
N LYS A 321 3.97 1.56 -45.65
CA LYS A 321 4.59 2.85 -45.97
C LYS A 321 3.72 3.95 -45.36
N ILE A 322 4.29 4.69 -44.42
CA ILE A 322 3.70 5.93 -43.90
C ILE A 322 3.71 6.94 -45.05
N SER A 323 2.53 7.24 -45.62
CA SER A 323 2.38 8.36 -46.55
C SER A 323 2.35 9.66 -45.76
N HIS A 324 3.48 10.36 -45.74
CA HIS A 324 3.57 11.72 -45.22
C HIS A 324 2.97 12.67 -46.28
N LYS A 325 1.68 13.01 -46.15
CA LYS A 325 1.12 14.16 -46.88
C LYS A 325 1.64 15.44 -46.22
N GLN A 326 2.80 15.92 -46.69
CA GLN A 326 3.20 17.31 -46.48
C GLN A 326 2.25 18.20 -47.28
N GLY A 327 1.37 18.92 -46.58
CA GLY A 327 0.63 20.04 -47.15
C GLY A 327 1.60 21.17 -47.45
N ARG A 328 1.88 21.38 -48.75
CA ARG A 328 2.59 22.55 -49.26
C ARG A 328 1.57 23.69 -49.35
N ASN A 329 1.68 24.68 -48.48
CA ASN A 329 0.98 25.96 -48.66
C ASN A 329 1.60 26.68 -49.86
N GLU A 330 0.88 26.72 -50.98
CA GLU A 330 1.12 27.70 -52.02
C GLU A 330 0.54 29.05 -51.58
N VAL A 331 1.42 29.99 -51.28
CA VAL A 331 1.08 31.41 -51.20
C VAL A 331 0.97 31.94 -52.63
N LYS A 332 -0.25 32.18 -53.10
CA LYS A 332 -0.51 33.03 -54.27
C LYS A 332 -0.32 34.49 -53.84
N VAL A 333 0.76 35.13 -54.30
CA VAL A 333 0.83 36.60 -54.36
C VAL A 333 0.31 37.01 -55.74
N GLY A 334 -0.86 37.65 -55.74
CA GLY A 334 -1.43 38.33 -56.90
C GLY A 334 -0.70 39.64 -57.18
N ARG A 335 -0.70 40.00 -58.46
CA ARG A 335 -0.06 41.15 -59.11
C ARG A 335 -0.28 42.50 -58.43
#